data_AF-A0AAD2E9M5-F1
#
_entry.id   AF-A0AAD2E9M5-F1
#
_cell.length_a   1.000
_cell.length_b   1.000
_cell.length_c   1.000
_cell.angle_alpha   90.00
_cell.angle_beta   90.00
_cell.angle_gamma   90.00
#
_symmetry.space_group_name_H-M   'P 1'
#
loop_
_entity.id
_entity.type
_entity.pdbx_description
1 polymer ?
#
loop_
_entity_poly.entity_id
_entity_poly.type
_entity_poly.pdbx_seq_one_letter_code
_entity_poly.pdbx_strand_id
1 'polypeptide(L)'
;MAFTIFKSCLLLFSIFFSTSALNATIEESHLTFIRSLCKSTPHPDACLDSLKLSISIGISPNILNFLLQSLKTALFEGAKVSSLLSGAGQTNLLEKQKGTIQDCKELHQITLSSLRKSMSWISSSDSRKLSDSRAFLSAALTNKITCLEGLNLASGPLKSSLLYSLITTYKYVSNSLSFLSRPGAPTGHKNRRLLGVPGWMSRKCRRILQSSGDEYDPNDVLTVAADGTGNFTTINEAINFAPSNSVDRIIIYIKEGVYQENVEIPSWKPNIVLLGDGIDVTVISGNRSVADGWTTFRSATVAVSGEGFLARDITFENTAGPGKHQAVALRVNADLSAIYRCSINGYQDTLYVHSFRQFYRECDISGTIDYIFGNAAVVFQGCNIISRMPMAGQGTVITAQSRDTPDEDTGISIQNCSILATDELNSNSSRFKSFLGRPWRNYSRTVYLESYIDDFIAPEGWTNWVGDEGLDTLYYGEYENYGPGSRTDDRVTWQGFHLMDYYDASNFTVSMFVAGEEWLGSTSFPYDDGV
;
A
#
# COMPACT_ATOMS: atom_id res chain seq x y z
N MET A 1 -57.47 29.58 47.56
CA MET A 1 -56.74 29.66 46.27
C MET A 1 -55.21 29.45 46.40
N ALA A 2 -54.66 29.11 47.58
CA ALA A 2 -53.22 28.86 47.78
C ALA A 2 -52.83 27.36 47.75
N PHE A 3 -53.77 26.45 48.05
CA PHE A 3 -53.50 25.00 48.14
C PHE A 3 -53.45 24.28 46.78
N THR A 4 -54.04 24.85 45.74
CA THR A 4 -54.04 24.27 44.38
C THR A 4 -52.76 24.58 43.59
N ILE A 5 -52.07 25.69 43.90
CA ILE A 5 -50.81 26.06 43.25
C ILE A 5 -49.65 25.18 43.76
N PHE A 6 -49.65 24.81 45.04
CA PHE A 6 -48.59 23.99 45.66
C PHE A 6 -48.57 22.54 45.14
N LYS A 7 -49.75 21.93 44.90
CA LYS A 7 -49.86 20.58 44.31
C LYS A 7 -49.42 20.54 42.84
N SER A 8 -49.66 21.62 42.08
CA SER A 8 -49.24 21.70 40.68
C SER A 8 -47.71 21.86 40.56
N CYS A 9 -47.08 22.63 41.45
CA CYS A 9 -45.62 22.75 41.50
C CYS A 9 -44.92 21.44 41.90
N LEU A 10 -45.48 20.65 42.82
CA LEU A 10 -44.92 19.35 43.23
C LEU A 10 -45.03 18.27 42.14
N LEU A 11 -46.11 18.29 41.35
CA LEU A 11 -46.27 17.41 40.18
C LEU A 11 -45.35 17.79 39.02
N LEU A 12 -45.13 19.09 38.80
CA LEU A 12 -44.11 19.55 37.84
C LEU A 12 -42.69 19.17 38.31
N PHE A 13 -42.36 19.38 39.59
CA PHE A 13 -41.06 18.99 40.14
C PHE A 13 -40.81 17.48 40.05
N SER A 14 -41.80 16.64 40.34
CA SER A 14 -41.63 15.18 40.26
C SER A 14 -41.49 14.68 38.82
N ILE A 15 -42.15 15.31 37.84
CA ILE A 15 -41.98 15.02 36.40
C ILE A 15 -40.60 15.49 35.91
N PHE A 16 -40.10 16.65 36.36
CA PHE A 16 -38.74 17.12 36.05
C PHE A 16 -37.64 16.24 36.70
N PHE A 17 -37.85 15.73 37.92
CA PHE A 17 -36.91 14.81 38.57
C PHE A 17 -36.91 13.39 37.99
N SER A 18 -38.07 12.89 37.53
CA SER A 18 -38.15 11.56 36.92
C SER A 18 -37.64 11.54 35.47
N THR A 19 -37.83 12.61 34.70
CA THR A 19 -37.21 12.77 33.36
C THR A 19 -35.70 12.96 33.43
N SER A 20 -35.19 13.69 34.43
CA SER A 20 -33.73 13.84 34.64
C SER A 20 -33.07 12.54 35.11
N ALA A 21 -33.72 11.75 35.98
CA ALA A 21 -33.21 10.43 36.38
C ALA A 21 -33.23 9.40 35.24
N LEU A 22 -34.26 9.42 34.38
CA LEU A 22 -34.32 8.56 33.19
C LEU A 22 -33.25 8.96 32.16
N ASN A 23 -33.01 10.26 31.95
CA ASN A 23 -31.94 10.73 31.07
C ASN A 23 -30.54 10.37 31.62
N ALA A 24 -30.31 10.50 32.94
CA ALA A 24 -29.04 10.12 33.56
C ALA A 24 -28.74 8.61 33.46
N THR A 25 -29.75 7.75 33.60
CA THR A 25 -29.59 6.29 33.47
C THR A 25 -29.34 5.85 32.01
N ILE A 26 -29.98 6.49 31.03
CA ILE A 26 -29.71 6.26 29.61
C ILE A 26 -28.28 6.70 29.26
N GLU A 27 -27.85 7.88 29.73
CA GLU A 27 -26.51 8.44 29.51
C GLU A 27 -25.41 7.54 30.12
N GLU A 28 -25.63 6.98 31.31
CA GLU A 28 -24.70 6.05 31.97
C GLU A 28 -24.61 4.68 31.25
N SER A 29 -25.74 4.17 30.74
CA SER A 29 -25.76 2.93 29.94
C SER A 29 -25.03 3.08 28.59
N HIS A 30 -25.23 4.22 27.91
CA HIS A 30 -24.54 4.56 26.66
C HIS A 30 -23.03 4.73 26.88
N LEU A 31 -22.63 5.40 27.96
CA LEU A 31 -21.23 5.58 28.31
C LEU A 31 -20.54 4.24 28.60
N THR A 32 -21.24 3.30 29.24
CA THR A 32 -20.71 1.97 29.54
C THR A 32 -20.50 1.15 28.27
N PHE A 33 -21.47 1.16 27.34
CA PHE A 33 -21.33 0.53 26.03
C PHE A 33 -20.15 1.10 25.24
N ILE A 34 -20.04 2.43 25.18
CA ILE A 34 -18.96 3.13 24.46
C ILE A 34 -17.58 2.81 25.05
N ARG A 35 -17.45 2.78 26.38
CA ARG A 35 -16.20 2.37 27.03
C ARG A 35 -15.84 0.93 26.70
N SER A 36 -16.81 0.03 26.65
CA SER A 36 -16.60 -1.35 26.24
C SER A 36 -16.12 -1.43 24.78
N LEU A 37 -16.79 -0.70 23.88
CA LEU A 37 -16.44 -0.64 22.46
C LEU A 37 -15.03 -0.07 22.23
N CYS A 38 -14.67 1.02 22.91
CA CYS A 38 -13.36 1.65 22.73
C CYS A 38 -12.20 0.84 23.32
N LYS A 39 -12.46 -0.03 24.31
CA LYS A 39 -11.41 -0.91 24.88
C LYS A 39 -10.83 -1.90 23.87
N SER A 40 -11.59 -2.29 22.84
CA SER A 40 -11.10 -3.20 21.80
C SER A 40 -10.37 -2.49 20.66
N THR A 41 -10.11 -1.18 20.78
CA THR A 41 -9.41 -0.40 19.74
C THR A 41 -7.93 -0.25 20.06
N PRO A 42 -7.07 -0.05 19.04
CA PRO A 42 -5.66 0.25 19.25
C PRO A 42 -5.41 1.51 20.10
N HIS A 43 -6.32 2.48 20.06
CA HIS A 43 -6.22 3.74 20.81
C HIS A 43 -7.52 4.09 21.56
N PRO A 44 -7.77 3.48 22.73
CA PRO A 44 -9.02 3.67 23.48
C PRO A 44 -9.34 5.13 23.83
N ASP A 45 -8.33 5.92 24.21
CA ASP A 45 -8.53 7.33 24.58
C ASP A 45 -9.00 8.18 23.40
N ALA A 46 -8.36 8.01 22.24
CA ALA A 46 -8.77 8.68 21.00
C ALA A 46 -10.17 8.24 20.55
N CYS A 47 -10.51 6.96 20.76
CA CYS A 47 -11.86 6.45 20.50
C CYS A 47 -12.90 7.18 21.38
N LEU A 48 -12.64 7.30 22.69
CA LEU A 48 -13.52 8.01 23.62
C LEU A 48 -13.65 9.50 23.27
N ASP A 49 -12.53 10.15 22.95
CA ASP A 49 -12.51 11.56 22.57
C ASP A 49 -13.38 11.87 21.34
N SER A 50 -13.34 10.99 20.34
CA SER A 50 -14.15 11.11 19.12
C SER A 50 -15.66 11.06 19.42
N LEU A 51 -16.07 10.37 20.48
CA LEU A 51 -17.48 10.16 20.82
C LEU A 51 -18.05 11.13 21.85
N LYS A 52 -17.25 12.04 22.42
CA LYS A 52 -17.69 12.98 23.47
C LYS A 52 -18.97 13.73 23.10
N LEU A 53 -19.05 14.23 21.85
CA LEU A 53 -20.23 14.96 21.39
C LEU A 53 -21.47 14.07 21.27
N SER A 54 -21.31 12.84 20.75
CA SER A 54 -22.40 11.87 20.58
C SER A 54 -22.98 11.42 21.92
N ILE A 55 -22.14 11.31 22.95
CA ILE A 55 -22.55 11.05 24.33
C ILE A 55 -23.44 12.20 24.83
N SER A 56 -23.01 13.46 24.64
CA SER A 56 -23.75 14.63 25.12
C SER A 56 -25.10 14.88 24.42
N ILE A 57 -25.33 14.32 23.22
CA ILE A 57 -26.57 14.50 22.45
C ILE A 57 -27.45 13.24 22.40
N GLY A 58 -27.10 12.18 23.14
CA GLY A 58 -27.95 11.00 23.32
C GLY A 58 -28.15 10.14 22.06
N ILE A 59 -27.24 10.18 21.08
CA ILE A 59 -27.33 9.34 19.89
C ILE A 59 -27.08 7.87 20.27
N SER A 60 -27.95 6.97 19.81
CA SER A 60 -27.77 5.54 20.00
C SER A 60 -26.45 5.06 19.36
N PRO A 61 -25.56 4.43 20.14
CA PRO A 61 -24.26 4.02 19.65
C PRO A 61 -24.39 2.79 18.74
N ASN A 62 -23.99 2.94 17.47
CA ASN A 62 -23.79 1.86 16.50
C ASN A 62 -22.38 2.02 15.89
N ILE A 63 -21.71 0.90 15.60
CA ILE A 63 -20.38 0.81 14.98
C ILE A 63 -20.28 1.70 13.73
N LEU A 64 -21.33 1.75 12.90
CA LEU A 64 -21.33 2.60 11.70
C LEU A 64 -21.24 4.10 12.04
N ASN A 65 -22.00 4.55 13.03
CA ASN A 65 -21.94 5.95 13.50
C ASN A 65 -20.59 6.27 14.13
N PHE A 66 -20.00 5.30 14.85
CA PHE A 66 -18.66 5.42 15.39
C PHE A 66 -17.63 5.62 14.27
N LEU A 67 -17.62 4.73 13.28
CA LEU A 67 -16.69 4.77 12.15
C LEU A 67 -16.75 6.12 11.45
N LEU A 68 -17.96 6.58 11.13
CA LEU A 68 -18.18 7.86 10.46
C LEU A 68 -17.75 9.05 11.33
N GLN A 69 -17.95 8.99 12.65
CA GLN A 69 -17.43 10.03 13.55
C GLN A 69 -15.91 10.01 13.51
N SER A 70 -15.29 8.86 13.81
CA SER A 70 -13.84 8.73 13.93
C SER A 70 -13.11 9.24 12.68
N LEU A 71 -13.64 8.92 11.49
CA LEU A 71 -13.15 9.45 10.21
C LEU A 71 -13.35 10.97 10.06
N LYS A 72 -14.47 11.53 10.52
CA LYS A 72 -14.68 12.99 10.55
C LYS A 72 -13.67 13.69 11.45
N THR A 73 -13.41 13.13 12.64
CA THR A 73 -12.37 13.64 13.55
C THR A 73 -10.98 13.53 12.90
N ALA A 74 -10.67 12.41 12.25
CA ALA A 74 -9.42 12.23 11.51
C ALA A 74 -9.25 13.28 10.40
N LEU A 75 -10.31 13.57 9.63
CA LEU A 75 -10.30 14.61 8.60
C LEU A 75 -10.09 16.01 9.19
N PHE A 76 -10.72 16.30 10.33
CA PHE A 76 -10.59 17.58 11.02
C PHE A 76 -9.17 17.79 11.57
N GLU A 77 -8.61 16.81 12.30
CA GLU A 77 -7.22 16.86 12.78
C GLU A 77 -6.22 16.85 11.62
N GLY A 78 -6.53 16.11 10.55
CA GLY A 78 -5.73 16.10 9.33
C GLY A 78 -5.65 17.45 8.62
N ALA A 79 -6.67 18.31 8.73
CA ALA A 79 -6.60 19.67 8.21
C ALA A 79 -5.56 20.52 8.97
N LYS A 80 -5.38 20.29 10.27
CA LYS A 80 -4.32 20.95 11.07
C LYS A 80 -2.94 20.51 10.60
N VAL A 81 -2.75 19.21 10.34
CA VAL A 81 -1.51 18.68 9.75
C VAL A 81 -1.20 19.35 8.41
N SER A 82 -2.19 19.50 7.52
CA SER A 82 -2.01 20.19 6.24
C SER A 82 -1.55 21.65 6.41
N SER A 83 -2.11 22.36 7.40
CA SER A 83 -1.70 23.73 7.74
C SER A 83 -0.23 23.78 8.21
N LEU A 84 0.15 22.88 9.13
CA LEU A 84 1.52 22.77 9.63
C LEU A 84 2.52 22.44 8.51
N LEU A 85 2.19 21.46 7.65
CA LEU A 85 3.04 21.08 6.52
C LEU A 85 3.17 22.22 5.50
N SER A 86 2.11 23.00 5.26
CA SER A 86 2.17 24.16 4.37
C SER A 86 3.10 25.24 4.91
N GLY A 87 3.07 25.49 6.23
CA GLY A 87 3.97 26.42 6.92
C GLY A 87 5.41 25.91 7.11
N ALA A 88 5.66 24.61 6.90
CA ALA A 88 6.97 23.99 7.14
C ALA A 88 8.08 24.51 6.20
N GLY A 89 7.74 25.03 5.02
CA GLY A 89 8.72 25.67 4.12
C GLY A 89 9.09 27.10 4.49
N GLN A 90 8.32 27.74 5.39
CA GLN A 90 8.54 29.13 5.86
C GLN A 90 9.11 29.17 7.29
N THR A 91 9.18 28.01 7.96
CA THR A 91 9.62 27.86 9.34
C THR A 91 10.80 26.91 9.39
N ASN A 92 11.66 27.05 10.41
CA ASN A 92 12.99 26.44 10.55
C ASN A 92 13.04 24.89 10.63
N LEU A 93 12.25 24.13 9.85
CA LEU A 93 12.46 22.69 9.72
C LEU A 93 13.64 22.44 8.77
N LEU A 94 14.69 21.83 9.29
CA LEU A 94 15.88 21.48 8.53
C LEU A 94 15.79 20.01 8.11
N GLU A 95 15.57 19.79 6.82
CA GLU A 95 15.55 18.46 6.21
C GLU A 95 16.97 17.89 6.10
N LYS A 96 17.18 16.66 6.58
CA LYS A 96 18.45 15.95 6.36
C LYS A 96 18.52 15.32 4.97
N GLN A 97 17.37 14.89 4.45
CA GLN A 97 17.21 14.33 3.11
C GLN A 97 16.29 15.23 2.29
N LYS A 98 16.65 15.44 1.03
CA LYS A 98 15.90 16.23 0.06
C LYS A 98 14.50 15.65 -0.12
N GLY A 99 13.49 16.47 0.14
CA GLY A 99 12.10 16.17 -0.16
C GLY A 99 11.32 15.50 0.97
N THR A 100 11.87 15.37 2.18
CA THR A 100 11.16 14.86 3.37
C THR A 100 9.78 15.53 3.59
N ILE A 101 9.72 16.87 3.51
CA ILE A 101 8.48 17.62 3.69
C ILE A 101 7.55 17.47 2.51
N GLN A 102 8.12 17.35 1.30
CA GLN A 102 7.33 17.11 0.11
C GLN A 102 6.68 15.72 0.15
N ASP A 103 7.37 14.70 0.65
CA ASP A 103 6.84 13.36 0.90
C ASP A 103 5.67 13.41 1.86
N CYS A 104 5.87 14.04 3.02
CA CYS A 104 4.81 14.23 3.99
C CYS A 104 3.58 14.96 3.41
N LYS A 105 3.78 16.01 2.59
CA LYS A 105 2.68 16.73 1.94
C LYS A 105 1.91 15.84 0.98
N GLU A 106 2.60 15.16 0.07
CA GLU A 106 1.99 14.29 -0.94
C GLU A 106 1.23 13.13 -0.29
N LEU A 107 1.89 12.40 0.61
CA LEU A 107 1.33 11.25 1.31
C LEU A 107 0.13 11.64 2.18
N HIS A 108 0.20 12.79 2.86
CA HIS A 108 -0.93 13.28 3.66
C HIS A 108 -2.11 13.76 2.79
N GLN A 109 -1.86 14.36 1.63
CA GLN A 109 -2.92 14.69 0.68
C GLN A 109 -3.63 13.44 0.14
N ILE A 110 -2.87 12.41 -0.20
CA ILE A 110 -3.42 11.09 -0.59
C ILE A 110 -4.26 10.53 0.55
N THR A 111 -3.75 10.54 1.80
CA THR A 111 -4.52 10.12 2.98
C THR A 111 -5.85 10.87 3.10
N LEU A 112 -5.86 12.20 3.00
CA LEU A 112 -7.10 12.97 3.14
C LEU A 112 -8.11 12.64 2.03
N SER A 113 -7.64 12.39 0.80
CA SER A 113 -8.49 11.88 -0.28
C SER A 113 -9.07 10.51 0.07
N SER A 114 -8.22 9.62 0.59
CA SER A 114 -8.62 8.27 0.99
C SER A 114 -9.67 8.27 2.08
N LEU A 115 -9.48 9.05 3.15
CA LEU A 115 -10.43 9.18 4.24
C LEU A 115 -11.81 9.68 3.77
N ARG A 116 -11.84 10.64 2.82
CA ARG A 116 -13.11 11.14 2.24
C ARG A 116 -13.83 10.06 1.43
N LYS A 117 -13.08 9.30 0.60
CA LYS A 117 -13.63 8.16 -0.15
C LYS A 117 -14.18 7.09 0.80
N SER A 118 -13.41 6.66 1.79
CA SER A 118 -13.84 5.68 2.80
C SER A 118 -15.10 6.13 3.54
N MET A 119 -15.19 7.40 3.93
CA MET A 119 -16.39 7.93 4.59
C MET A 119 -17.65 7.87 3.69
N SER A 120 -17.52 8.19 2.40
CA SER A 120 -18.61 8.08 1.43
C SER A 120 -19.05 6.62 1.23
N TRP A 121 -18.08 5.72 1.14
CA TRP A 121 -18.28 4.28 0.98
C TRP A 121 -18.98 3.63 2.17
N ILE A 122 -18.47 3.88 3.37
CA ILE A 122 -19.04 3.39 4.64
C ILE A 122 -20.49 3.88 4.80
N SER A 123 -20.78 5.13 4.44
CA SER A 123 -22.14 5.68 4.51
C SER A 123 -23.15 4.92 3.63
N SER A 124 -22.69 4.26 2.57
CA SER A 124 -23.56 3.47 1.68
C SER A 124 -23.80 2.02 2.13
N SER A 125 -23.07 1.54 3.16
CA SER A 125 -23.21 0.19 3.74
C SER A 125 -23.09 -1.00 2.76
N ASP A 126 -22.42 -0.81 1.62
CA ASP A 126 -22.10 -1.88 0.66
C ASP A 126 -20.83 -2.62 1.12
N SER A 127 -20.89 -3.95 1.24
CA SER A 127 -19.78 -4.76 1.74
C SER A 127 -18.50 -4.63 0.91
N ARG A 128 -18.61 -4.48 -0.42
CA ARG A 128 -17.43 -4.28 -1.28
C ARG A 128 -16.73 -2.96 -0.97
N LYS A 129 -17.52 -1.91 -0.79
CA LYS A 129 -17.03 -0.58 -0.43
C LYS A 129 -16.41 -0.54 0.96
N LEU A 130 -16.77 -1.47 1.86
CA LEU A 130 -16.08 -1.64 3.15
C LEU A 130 -14.67 -2.24 2.98
N SER A 131 -14.50 -3.21 2.08
CA SER A 131 -13.18 -3.76 1.71
C SER A 131 -12.28 -2.68 1.10
N ASP A 132 -12.81 -1.89 0.17
CA ASP A 132 -12.09 -0.75 -0.40
C ASP A 132 -11.72 0.29 0.67
N SER A 133 -12.63 0.54 1.62
CA SER A 133 -12.34 1.43 2.75
C SER A 133 -11.16 0.91 3.59
N ARG A 134 -11.08 -0.40 3.82
CA ARG A 134 -10.02 -1.04 4.59
C ARG A 134 -8.65 -0.92 3.89
N ALA A 135 -8.60 -1.15 2.58
CA ALA A 135 -7.40 -0.94 1.77
C ALA A 135 -6.92 0.52 1.87
N PHE A 136 -7.86 1.47 1.78
CA PHE A 136 -7.58 2.90 1.82
C PHE A 136 -7.10 3.40 3.19
N LEU A 137 -7.68 2.89 4.28
CA LEU A 137 -7.22 3.21 5.64
C LEU A 137 -5.86 2.57 5.96
N SER A 138 -5.59 1.36 5.46
CA SER A 138 -4.27 0.72 5.57
C SER A 138 -3.20 1.52 4.84
N ALA A 139 -3.49 1.98 3.62
CA ALA A 139 -2.60 2.86 2.87
C ALA A 139 -2.35 4.20 3.59
N ALA A 140 -3.37 4.77 4.26
CA ALA A 140 -3.20 5.97 5.07
C ALA A 140 -2.22 5.74 6.24
N LEU A 141 -2.31 4.61 6.96
CA LEU A 141 -1.35 4.28 8.02
C LEU A 141 0.06 4.09 7.47
N THR A 142 0.21 3.51 6.28
CA THR A 142 1.50 3.40 5.60
C THR A 142 2.08 4.78 5.24
N ASN A 143 1.28 5.65 4.65
CA ASN A 143 1.64 7.03 4.30
C ASN A 143 2.18 7.81 5.53
N LYS A 144 1.55 7.62 6.70
CA LYS A 144 2.03 8.17 7.98
C LYS A 144 3.43 7.68 8.31
N ILE A 145 3.69 6.37 8.22
CA ILE A 145 4.97 5.78 8.60
C ILE A 145 6.10 6.37 7.77
N THR A 146 5.96 6.39 6.44
CA THR A 146 6.96 6.96 5.53
C THR A 146 7.25 8.43 5.85
N CYS A 147 6.21 9.23 6.13
CA CYS A 147 6.40 10.61 6.56
C CYS A 147 7.14 10.73 7.90
N LEU A 148 6.80 9.90 8.90
CA LEU A 148 7.46 9.90 10.21
C LEU A 148 8.94 9.50 10.11
N GLU A 149 9.29 8.53 9.26
CA GLU A 149 10.68 8.10 9.04
C GLU A 149 11.55 9.25 8.51
N GLY A 150 11.06 9.98 7.50
CA GLY A 150 11.74 11.17 7.01
C GLY A 150 11.87 12.26 8.09
N LEU A 151 10.79 12.53 8.84
CA LEU A 151 10.79 13.53 9.90
C LEU A 151 11.68 13.17 11.08
N ASN A 152 11.89 11.88 11.37
CA ASN A 152 12.81 11.43 12.42
C ASN A 152 14.23 11.92 12.17
N LEU A 153 14.65 12.01 10.91
CA LEU A 153 15.96 12.51 10.50
C LEU A 153 16.03 14.04 10.42
N ALA A 154 14.89 14.72 10.29
CA ALA A 154 14.81 16.18 10.26
C ALA A 154 15.05 16.81 11.66
N SER A 155 15.30 18.12 11.69
CA SER A 155 15.49 18.91 12.91
C SER A 155 14.73 20.24 12.86
N GLY A 156 14.56 20.91 14.00
CA GLY A 156 13.96 22.24 14.07
C GLY A 156 12.73 22.36 14.97
N PRO A 157 12.29 23.59 15.30
CA PRO A 157 11.26 23.85 16.31
C PRO A 157 9.87 23.32 15.92
N LEU A 158 9.57 23.18 14.63
CA LEU A 158 8.28 22.67 14.15
C LEU A 158 8.15 21.14 14.29
N LYS A 159 9.27 20.41 14.40
CA LYS A 159 9.29 18.93 14.37
C LYS A 159 8.35 18.34 15.42
N SER A 160 8.46 18.76 16.68
CA SER A 160 7.66 18.19 17.78
C SER A 160 6.16 18.41 17.59
N SER A 161 5.76 19.63 17.19
CA SER A 161 4.35 19.95 16.94
C SER A 161 3.79 19.17 15.75
N LEU A 162 4.58 19.02 14.68
CA LEU A 162 4.18 18.25 13.50
C LEU A 162 4.05 16.76 13.81
N LEU A 163 5.03 16.17 14.52
CA LEU A 163 4.99 14.77 14.97
C LEU A 163 3.77 14.51 15.85
N TYR A 164 3.50 15.38 16.83
CA TYR A 164 2.34 15.27 17.70
C TYR A 164 1.03 15.32 16.89
N SER A 165 0.90 16.26 15.96
CA SER A 165 -0.29 16.41 15.13
C SER A 165 -0.51 15.21 14.21
N LEU A 166 0.55 14.69 13.59
CA LEU A 166 0.51 13.48 12.76
C LEU A 166 0.07 12.28 13.60
N ILE A 167 0.78 11.97 14.69
CA ILE A 167 0.47 10.83 15.56
C ILE A 167 -0.98 10.91 16.05
N THR A 168 -1.43 12.08 16.50
CA THR A 168 -2.80 12.28 16.99
C THR A 168 -3.84 12.04 15.89
N THR A 169 -3.62 12.55 14.68
CA THR A 169 -4.53 12.36 13.53
C THR A 169 -4.68 10.87 13.20
N TYR A 170 -3.57 10.16 13.10
CA TYR A 170 -3.58 8.77 12.64
C TYR A 170 -4.01 7.76 13.71
N LYS A 171 -4.10 8.15 15.00
CA LYS A 171 -4.80 7.35 16.01
C LYS A 171 -6.28 7.12 15.64
N TYR A 172 -6.95 8.15 15.14
CA TYR A 172 -8.34 8.03 14.69
C TYR A 172 -8.48 7.16 13.44
N VAL A 173 -7.50 7.23 12.51
CA VAL A 173 -7.43 6.36 11.33
C VAL A 173 -7.26 4.90 11.75
N SER A 174 -6.35 4.61 12.68
CA SER A 174 -6.11 3.26 13.19
C SER A 174 -7.34 2.70 13.89
N ASN A 175 -8.00 3.47 14.77
CA ASN A 175 -9.27 3.04 15.36
C ASN A 175 -10.34 2.80 14.29
N SER A 176 -10.45 3.66 13.28
CA SER A 176 -11.41 3.46 12.19
C SER A 176 -11.15 2.16 11.44
N LEU A 177 -9.88 1.82 11.19
CA LEU A 177 -9.48 0.57 10.54
C LEU A 177 -9.84 -0.67 11.38
N SER A 178 -9.63 -0.63 12.70
CA SER A 178 -9.87 -1.76 13.59
C SER A 178 -11.35 -2.15 13.70
N PHE A 179 -12.28 -1.25 13.38
CA PHE A 179 -13.71 -1.54 13.38
C PHE A 179 -14.25 -2.03 12.04
N LEU A 180 -13.47 -1.93 10.95
CA LEU A 180 -13.87 -2.52 9.68
C LEU A 180 -13.67 -4.04 9.78
N SER A 181 -14.77 -4.79 9.70
CA SER A 181 -14.73 -6.25 9.62
C SER A 181 -13.75 -6.69 8.53
N ARG A 182 -12.92 -7.68 8.84
CA ARG A 182 -12.11 -8.33 7.82
C ARG A 182 -13.03 -8.98 6.77
N PRO A 183 -12.68 -8.93 5.48
CA PRO A 183 -13.40 -9.71 4.47
C PRO A 183 -13.39 -11.18 4.91
N GLY A 184 -14.58 -11.79 5.04
CA GLY A 184 -14.67 -13.24 5.20
C GLY A 184 -14.29 -13.92 3.89
N ALA A 185 -13.85 -15.18 3.94
CA ALA A 185 -13.67 -15.96 2.73
C ALA A 185 -14.97 -15.93 1.90
N PRO A 186 -14.92 -15.62 0.58
CA PRO A 186 -16.06 -15.76 -0.29
C PRO A 186 -16.57 -17.19 -0.17
N THR A 187 -17.78 -17.35 0.37
CA THR A 187 -18.47 -18.63 0.33
C THR A 187 -18.59 -19.03 -1.13
N GLY A 188 -17.92 -20.13 -1.51
CA GLY A 188 -17.77 -20.58 -2.89
C GLY A 188 -19.07 -20.57 -3.68
N HIS A 189 -19.33 -19.47 -4.38
CA HIS A 189 -20.34 -19.40 -5.40
C HIS A 189 -19.61 -19.53 -6.73
N LYS A 190 -19.63 -20.76 -7.29
CA LYS A 190 -19.23 -21.10 -8.66
C LYS A 190 -20.12 -20.46 -9.73
N ASN A 191 -20.55 -19.23 -9.53
CA ASN A 191 -21.21 -18.45 -10.57
C ASN A 191 -20.17 -17.54 -11.17
N ARG A 192 -19.44 -18.05 -12.17
CA ARG A 192 -18.75 -17.23 -13.17
C ARG A 192 -19.78 -16.27 -13.77
N ARG A 193 -19.98 -15.11 -13.14
CA ARG A 193 -20.62 -13.99 -13.82
C ARG A 193 -19.61 -13.55 -14.86
N LEU A 194 -19.98 -13.70 -16.13
CA LEU A 194 -19.36 -12.94 -17.22
C LEU A 194 -19.30 -11.48 -16.76
N LEU A 195 -18.11 -11.03 -16.35
CA LEU A 195 -17.87 -9.63 -16.01
C LEU A 195 -18.21 -8.85 -17.27
N GLY A 196 -19.32 -8.10 -17.20
CA GLY A 196 -19.59 -7.07 -18.19
C GLY A 196 -18.37 -6.17 -18.27
N VAL A 197 -17.99 -5.75 -19.49
CA VAL A 197 -16.88 -4.81 -19.68
C VAL A 197 -17.08 -3.62 -18.74
N PRO A 198 -16.17 -3.34 -17.80
CA PRO A 198 -16.36 -2.23 -16.89
C PRO A 198 -16.50 -0.92 -17.66
N GLY A 199 -17.40 -0.02 -17.24
CA GLY A 199 -17.72 1.18 -18.02
C GLY A 199 -16.55 2.13 -18.29
N TRP A 200 -15.48 2.02 -17.50
CA TRP A 200 -14.21 2.77 -17.61
C TRP A 200 -13.19 2.10 -18.56
N MET A 201 -13.50 0.93 -19.10
CA MET A 201 -12.74 0.26 -20.14
C MET A 201 -13.52 0.27 -21.45
N SER A 202 -13.08 1.11 -22.38
CA SER A 202 -13.60 1.01 -23.75
C SER A 202 -13.16 -0.33 -24.37
N ARG A 203 -14.01 -0.91 -25.24
CA ARG A 203 -13.66 -2.09 -26.06
C ARG A 203 -12.34 -1.89 -26.83
N LYS A 204 -12.02 -0.64 -27.10
CA LYS A 204 -10.85 -0.16 -27.81
C LYS A 204 -9.58 -0.25 -26.98
N CYS A 205 -9.57 0.27 -25.75
CA CYS A 205 -8.44 0.11 -24.83
C CYS A 205 -8.13 -1.37 -24.57
N ARG A 206 -9.18 -2.20 -24.45
CA ARG A 206 -9.01 -3.66 -24.31
C ARG A 206 -8.25 -4.26 -25.49
N ARG A 207 -8.61 -3.91 -26.72
CA ARG A 207 -7.92 -4.42 -27.92
C ARG A 207 -6.43 -4.07 -27.91
N ILE A 208 -6.08 -2.84 -27.51
CA ILE A 208 -4.68 -2.38 -27.44
C ILE A 208 -3.91 -3.15 -26.35
N LEU A 209 -4.53 -3.37 -25.19
CA LEU A 209 -3.92 -4.12 -24.09
C LEU A 209 -3.86 -5.64 -24.34
N GLN A 210 -4.61 -6.17 -25.30
CA GLN A 210 -4.59 -7.58 -25.71
C GLN A 210 -3.72 -7.84 -26.94
N SER A 211 -3.47 -6.82 -27.76
CA SER A 211 -2.70 -6.99 -29.00
C SER A 211 -1.21 -7.20 -28.72
N SER A 212 -0.54 -7.81 -29.69
CA SER A 212 0.89 -8.11 -29.69
C SER A 212 1.72 -7.06 -30.44
N GLY A 213 1.22 -5.83 -30.57
CA GLY A 213 1.95 -4.69 -31.17
C GLY A 213 1.42 -4.16 -32.50
N ASP A 214 0.66 -4.95 -33.30
CA ASP A 214 0.49 -4.61 -34.73
C ASP A 214 -0.82 -3.91 -35.13
N GLU A 215 -1.75 -3.58 -34.21
CA GLU A 215 -3.09 -3.10 -34.62
C GLU A 215 -3.75 -2.12 -33.62
N TYR A 216 -3.16 -0.94 -33.43
CA TYR A 216 -3.85 0.18 -32.80
C TYR A 216 -3.78 1.44 -33.67
N ASP A 217 -4.82 2.26 -33.62
CA ASP A 217 -4.86 3.54 -34.34
C ASP A 217 -3.99 4.55 -33.57
N PRO A 218 -2.94 5.13 -34.20
CA PRO A 218 -2.03 6.07 -33.56
C PRO A 218 -2.71 7.32 -32.98
N ASN A 219 -3.93 7.65 -33.43
CA ASN A 219 -4.69 8.80 -32.89
C ASN A 219 -5.26 8.53 -31.48
N ASP A 220 -5.16 7.30 -30.99
CA ASP A 220 -5.81 6.86 -29.75
C ASP A 220 -4.86 6.68 -28.58
N VAL A 221 -3.59 6.94 -28.80
CA VAL A 221 -2.53 6.82 -27.80
C VAL A 221 -1.66 8.07 -27.82
N LEU A 222 -1.06 8.42 -26.69
CA LEU A 222 -0.01 9.42 -26.64
C LEU A 222 1.31 8.73 -26.92
N THR A 223 1.92 9.02 -28.07
CA THR A 223 3.19 8.39 -28.47
C THR A 223 4.39 9.20 -27.98
N VAL A 224 5.32 8.55 -27.28
CA VAL A 224 6.60 9.10 -26.85
C VAL A 224 7.71 8.44 -27.65
N ALA A 225 8.55 9.22 -28.33
CA ALA A 225 9.69 8.71 -29.08
C ALA A 225 10.88 9.66 -28.94
N ALA A 226 12.01 9.15 -28.45
CA ALA A 226 13.22 9.94 -28.23
C ALA A 226 13.81 10.51 -29.53
N ASP A 227 13.53 9.86 -30.67
CA ASP A 227 13.95 10.29 -32.01
C ASP A 227 13.09 11.41 -32.62
N GLY A 228 12.04 11.86 -31.91
CA GLY A 228 11.13 12.91 -32.36
C GLY A 228 10.01 12.44 -33.30
N THR A 229 9.86 11.14 -33.53
CA THR A 229 8.79 10.58 -34.40
C THR A 229 7.44 10.44 -33.70
N GLY A 230 7.38 10.68 -32.38
CA GLY A 230 6.18 10.61 -31.55
C GLY A 230 5.48 11.97 -31.38
N ASN A 231 4.42 11.99 -30.56
CA ASN A 231 3.77 13.23 -30.14
C ASN A 231 4.62 14.01 -29.13
N PHE A 232 5.41 13.28 -28.31
CA PHE A 232 6.30 13.82 -27.29
C PHE A 232 7.68 13.18 -27.40
N THR A 233 8.69 13.88 -26.91
CA THR A 233 10.08 13.35 -26.81
C THR A 233 10.39 12.76 -25.44
N THR A 234 9.63 13.17 -24.42
CA THR A 234 9.79 12.74 -23.04
C THR A 234 8.50 12.16 -22.47
N ILE A 235 8.65 11.30 -21.47
CA ILE A 235 7.51 10.62 -20.83
C ILE A 235 6.77 11.61 -19.92
N ASN A 236 7.50 12.49 -19.23
CA ASN A 236 6.91 13.52 -18.39
C ASN A 236 6.03 14.50 -19.18
N GLU A 237 6.39 14.86 -20.42
CA GLU A 237 5.54 15.69 -21.28
C GLU A 237 4.20 15.02 -21.59
N ALA A 238 4.21 13.73 -21.94
CA ALA A 238 2.99 12.98 -22.21
C ALA A 238 2.08 12.86 -20.97
N ILE A 239 2.65 12.59 -19.80
CA ILE A 239 1.91 12.54 -18.53
C ILE A 239 1.31 13.92 -18.20
N ASN A 240 2.08 14.99 -18.38
CA ASN A 240 1.60 16.35 -18.14
C ASN A 240 0.45 16.71 -19.08
N PHE A 241 0.51 16.30 -20.34
CA PHE A 241 -0.54 16.51 -21.34
C PHE A 241 -1.82 15.71 -21.05
N ALA A 242 -1.71 14.48 -20.53
CA ALA A 242 -2.86 13.63 -20.23
C ALA A 242 -3.91 14.36 -19.34
N PRO A 243 -5.22 14.14 -19.51
CA PRO A 243 -6.23 14.80 -18.70
C PRO A 243 -6.13 14.42 -17.21
N SER A 244 -6.27 15.40 -16.32
CA SER A 244 -6.35 15.16 -14.88
C SER A 244 -7.72 14.58 -14.49
N ASN A 245 -7.73 13.67 -13.51
CA ASN A 245 -8.94 13.01 -12.99
C ASN A 245 -9.77 12.29 -14.08
N SER A 246 -9.09 11.76 -15.10
CA SER A 246 -9.74 11.00 -16.17
C SER A 246 -10.40 9.73 -15.63
N VAL A 247 -11.66 9.50 -16.01
CA VAL A 247 -12.34 8.21 -15.77
C VAL A 247 -11.94 7.16 -16.82
N ASP A 248 -11.46 7.62 -17.98
CA ASP A 248 -11.03 6.77 -19.08
C ASP A 248 -9.53 6.47 -18.96
N ARG A 249 -9.13 5.30 -19.45
CA ARG A 249 -7.72 4.92 -19.56
C ARG A 249 -7.00 5.77 -20.61
N ILE A 250 -5.83 6.29 -20.25
CA ILE A 250 -4.96 7.05 -21.15
C ILE A 250 -3.71 6.21 -21.40
N ILE A 251 -3.53 5.79 -22.65
CA ILE A 251 -2.39 4.96 -23.06
C ILE A 251 -1.27 5.88 -23.54
N ILE A 252 -0.13 5.79 -22.87
CA ILE A 252 1.13 6.40 -23.27
C ILE A 252 1.99 5.27 -23.84
N TYR A 253 2.11 5.25 -25.16
CA TYR A 253 2.95 4.30 -25.88
C TYR A 253 4.35 4.88 -26.03
N ILE A 254 5.35 4.15 -25.55
CA ILE A 254 6.73 4.59 -25.44
C ILE A 254 7.56 3.70 -26.37
N LYS A 255 8.11 4.30 -27.42
CA LYS A 255 8.92 3.56 -28.38
C LYS A 255 10.22 3.03 -27.78
N GLU A 256 10.91 2.17 -28.50
CA GLU A 256 12.27 1.74 -28.16
C GLU A 256 13.20 2.94 -27.91
N GLY A 257 14.05 2.80 -26.90
CA GLY A 257 14.96 3.85 -26.46
C GLY A 257 15.24 3.79 -24.96
N VAL A 258 16.30 4.50 -24.57
CA VAL A 258 16.66 4.72 -23.16
C VAL A 258 16.28 6.14 -22.77
N TYR A 259 15.29 6.27 -21.88
CA TYR A 259 14.73 7.52 -21.40
C TYR A 259 15.32 7.84 -20.03
N GLN A 260 16.31 8.75 -20.00
CA GLN A 260 16.95 9.22 -18.76
C GLN A 260 16.08 10.28 -18.06
N GLU A 261 15.06 9.81 -17.36
CA GLU A 261 14.06 10.66 -16.69
C GLU A 261 13.68 10.08 -15.33
N ASN A 262 13.47 10.96 -14.34
CA ASN A 262 12.66 10.61 -13.18
C ASN A 262 11.20 10.96 -13.49
N VAL A 263 10.35 9.95 -13.57
CA VAL A 263 8.94 10.07 -13.98
C VAL A 263 8.03 10.02 -12.76
N GLU A 264 7.08 10.95 -12.67
CA GLU A 264 6.08 11.00 -11.60
C GLU A 264 4.66 10.98 -12.18
N ILE A 265 3.86 9.99 -11.80
CA ILE A 265 2.44 9.89 -12.11
C ILE A 265 1.66 10.25 -10.84
N PRO A 266 1.26 11.52 -10.68
CA PRO A 266 0.65 11.98 -9.43
C PRO A 266 -0.77 11.44 -9.25
N SER A 267 -1.31 11.56 -8.04
CA SER A 267 -2.63 11.01 -7.67
C SER A 267 -3.82 11.59 -8.45
N TRP A 268 -3.66 12.78 -9.05
CA TRP A 268 -4.67 13.38 -9.93
C TRP A 268 -4.53 12.96 -11.41
N LYS A 269 -3.64 12.02 -11.74
CA LYS A 269 -3.49 11.40 -13.06
C LYS A 269 -3.83 9.90 -12.98
N PRO A 270 -5.09 9.53 -12.69
CA PRO A 270 -5.49 8.12 -12.62
C PRO A 270 -5.54 7.50 -14.04
N ASN A 271 -5.60 6.17 -14.08
CA ASN A 271 -5.83 5.35 -15.28
C ASN A 271 -4.78 5.52 -16.39
N ILE A 272 -3.55 5.93 -16.05
CA ILE A 272 -2.43 5.96 -16.99
C ILE A 272 -1.95 4.52 -17.27
N VAL A 273 -1.71 4.23 -18.54
CA VAL A 273 -1.05 3.01 -19.01
C VAL A 273 0.28 3.40 -19.66
N LEU A 274 1.40 2.84 -19.20
CA LEU A 274 2.67 2.87 -19.93
C LEU A 274 2.82 1.58 -20.72
N LEU A 275 2.96 1.70 -22.04
CA LEU A 275 3.14 0.56 -22.95
C LEU A 275 4.44 0.75 -23.72
N GLY A 276 5.42 -0.12 -23.52
CA GLY A 276 6.68 -0.09 -24.27
C GLY A 276 6.65 -0.92 -25.56
N ASP A 277 7.69 -0.79 -26.38
CA ASP A 277 7.95 -1.64 -27.55
C ASP A 277 8.44 -3.04 -27.20
N GLY A 278 8.92 -3.21 -25.96
CA GLY A 278 9.47 -4.46 -25.49
C GLY A 278 10.31 -4.24 -24.24
N ILE A 279 10.28 -5.24 -23.35
CA ILE A 279 11.01 -5.24 -22.09
C ILE A 279 12.51 -4.93 -22.28
N ASP A 280 13.13 -5.43 -23.36
CA ASP A 280 14.56 -5.27 -23.62
C ASP A 280 14.96 -3.98 -24.35
N VAL A 281 13.99 -3.26 -24.93
CA VAL A 281 14.26 -2.15 -25.85
C VAL A 281 13.70 -0.80 -25.39
N THR A 282 12.69 -0.80 -24.52
CA THR A 282 12.16 0.43 -23.90
C THR A 282 12.57 0.50 -22.43
N VAL A 283 13.43 1.45 -22.08
CA VAL A 283 14.03 1.56 -20.74
C VAL A 283 13.82 2.97 -20.16
N ILE A 284 13.24 3.07 -18.97
CA ILE A 284 13.21 4.30 -18.18
C ILE A 284 14.29 4.20 -17.09
N SER A 285 15.27 5.09 -17.15
CA SER A 285 16.49 5.02 -16.35
C SER A 285 16.70 6.25 -15.49
N GLY A 286 17.07 6.02 -14.23
CA GLY A 286 17.40 7.06 -13.25
C GLY A 286 18.51 6.58 -12.32
N ASN A 287 18.98 7.46 -11.43
CA ASN A 287 20.10 7.14 -10.52
C ASN A 287 20.03 7.88 -9.17
N ARG A 288 18.85 8.33 -8.75
CA ARG A 288 18.70 8.99 -7.45
C ARG A 288 18.89 7.96 -6.33
N SER A 289 19.53 8.38 -5.25
CA SER A 289 19.84 7.51 -4.12
C SER A 289 19.83 8.25 -2.79
N VAL A 290 19.73 7.50 -1.69
CA VAL A 290 19.88 8.04 -0.33
C VAL A 290 21.27 8.60 -0.09
N ALA A 291 22.33 7.98 -0.63
CA ALA A 291 23.70 8.49 -0.51
C ALA A 291 23.88 9.88 -1.16
N ASP A 292 23.09 10.21 -2.19
CA ASP A 292 23.08 11.54 -2.84
C ASP A 292 22.12 12.55 -2.15
N GLY A 293 21.59 12.15 -1.00
CA GLY A 293 20.78 12.96 -0.11
C GLY A 293 19.28 12.92 -0.41
N TRP A 294 18.78 12.06 -1.30
CA TRP A 294 17.34 11.89 -1.48
C TRP A 294 16.73 11.05 -0.35
N THR A 295 15.42 11.18 -0.13
CA THR A 295 14.69 10.15 0.64
C THR A 295 14.57 8.87 -0.19
N THR A 296 14.44 7.71 0.45
CA THR A 296 14.13 6.46 -0.27
C THR A 296 12.89 6.63 -1.15
N PHE A 297 11.83 7.26 -0.61
CA PHE A 297 10.58 7.53 -1.34
C PHE A 297 10.77 8.34 -2.64
N ARG A 298 11.65 9.37 -2.64
CA ARG A 298 11.94 10.18 -3.85
C ARG A 298 13.13 9.72 -4.67
N SER A 299 13.79 8.64 -4.26
CA SER A 299 14.85 8.02 -5.06
C SER A 299 14.31 7.27 -6.28
N ALA A 300 13.00 7.02 -6.33
CA ALA A 300 12.32 6.31 -7.41
C ALA A 300 12.64 6.91 -8.80
N THR A 301 13.07 6.07 -9.74
CA THR A 301 13.12 6.41 -11.17
C THR A 301 11.71 6.66 -11.69
N VAL A 302 10.76 5.75 -11.39
CA VAL A 302 9.35 5.94 -11.69
C VAL A 302 8.53 5.88 -10.41
N ALA A 303 7.75 6.93 -10.16
CA ALA A 303 6.89 7.09 -8.99
C ALA A 303 5.42 7.13 -9.40
N VAL A 304 4.61 6.20 -8.89
CA VAL A 304 3.19 6.07 -9.26
C VAL A 304 2.29 6.28 -8.04
N SER A 305 1.50 7.35 -8.09
CA SER A 305 0.48 7.71 -7.10
C SER A 305 -0.94 7.74 -7.70
N GLY A 306 -1.09 7.63 -9.02
CA GLY A 306 -2.37 7.60 -9.74
C GLY A 306 -3.03 6.22 -9.78
N GLU A 307 -4.24 6.11 -9.24
CA GLU A 307 -5.05 4.88 -9.19
C GLU A 307 -5.28 4.24 -10.57
N GLY A 308 -5.34 2.91 -10.65
CA GLY A 308 -5.62 2.18 -11.90
C GLY A 308 -4.47 2.14 -12.90
N PHE A 309 -3.25 2.40 -12.43
CA PHE A 309 -2.04 2.40 -13.25
C PHE A 309 -1.76 1.04 -13.87
N LEU A 310 -1.38 1.01 -15.15
CA LEU A 310 -0.83 -0.18 -15.79
C LEU A 310 0.54 0.09 -16.41
N ALA A 311 1.38 -0.93 -16.41
CA ALA A 311 2.59 -0.96 -17.22
C ALA A 311 2.73 -2.30 -17.95
N ARG A 312 3.20 -2.26 -19.20
CA ARG A 312 3.48 -3.45 -19.99
C ARG A 312 4.67 -3.28 -20.92
N ASP A 313 5.46 -4.35 -21.07
CA ASP A 313 6.54 -4.47 -22.07
C ASP A 313 7.59 -3.34 -21.96
N ILE A 314 8.03 -3.01 -20.73
CA ILE A 314 8.94 -1.89 -20.45
C ILE A 314 9.87 -2.20 -19.26
N THR A 315 11.08 -1.65 -19.28
CA THR A 315 12.03 -1.72 -18.15
C THR A 315 12.06 -0.42 -17.33
N PHE A 316 12.02 -0.57 -16.01
CA PHE A 316 12.30 0.48 -15.03
C PHE A 316 13.62 0.18 -14.32
N GLU A 317 14.57 1.11 -14.33
CA GLU A 317 15.86 0.87 -13.67
C GLU A 317 16.38 2.04 -12.83
N ASN A 318 17.11 1.70 -11.77
CA ASN A 318 17.93 2.64 -11.02
C ASN A 318 19.40 2.20 -11.06
N THR A 319 20.23 3.03 -11.70
CA THR A 319 21.65 2.75 -11.99
C THR A 319 22.62 3.33 -10.95
N ALA A 320 22.13 3.78 -9.79
CA ALA A 320 22.98 4.33 -8.72
C ALA A 320 24.07 3.35 -8.24
N GLY A 321 23.76 2.05 -8.24
CA GLY A 321 24.69 0.99 -7.83
C GLY A 321 24.67 0.70 -6.32
N PRO A 322 25.27 -0.42 -5.88
CA PRO A 322 25.12 -0.91 -4.51
C PRO A 322 25.86 -0.03 -3.49
N GLY A 323 26.90 0.70 -3.91
CA GLY A 323 27.62 1.66 -3.07
C GLY A 323 26.84 2.94 -2.76
N LYS A 324 25.65 3.12 -3.35
CA LYS A 324 24.77 4.27 -3.13
C LYS A 324 23.63 4.01 -2.15
N HIS A 325 23.60 2.82 -1.53
CA HIS A 325 22.56 2.38 -0.62
C HIS A 325 21.17 2.39 -1.30
N GLN A 326 20.11 2.78 -0.59
CA GLN A 326 18.74 2.73 -1.10
C GLN A 326 18.57 3.58 -2.37
N ALA A 327 18.11 2.95 -3.45
CA ALA A 327 17.92 3.58 -4.75
C ALA A 327 16.81 2.87 -5.54
N VAL A 328 15.59 3.43 -5.47
CA VAL A 328 14.38 2.80 -5.99
C VAL A 328 14.28 2.94 -7.51
N ALA A 329 13.95 1.85 -8.20
CA ALA A 329 13.63 1.87 -9.64
C ALA A 329 12.15 2.19 -9.87
N LEU A 330 11.26 1.46 -9.20
CA LEU A 330 9.81 1.66 -9.29
C LEU A 330 9.20 1.78 -7.88
N ARG A 331 8.41 2.84 -7.66
CA ARG A 331 7.56 2.99 -6.49
C ARG A 331 6.10 3.05 -6.91
N VAL A 332 5.26 2.27 -6.23
CA VAL A 332 3.80 2.28 -6.43
C VAL A 332 3.08 2.47 -5.10
N ASN A 333 2.31 3.56 -5.00
CA ASN A 333 1.31 3.82 -3.95
C ASN A 333 -0.03 4.21 -4.57
N ALA A 334 -0.46 3.39 -5.53
CA ALA A 334 -1.69 3.54 -6.29
C ALA A 334 -2.49 2.25 -6.22
N ASP A 335 -3.77 2.36 -5.89
CA ASP A 335 -4.67 1.21 -5.82
C ASP A 335 -4.99 0.66 -7.22
N LEU A 336 -5.24 -0.64 -7.28
CA LEU A 336 -5.60 -1.37 -8.50
C LEU A 336 -4.56 -1.21 -9.62
N SER A 337 -3.28 -1.23 -9.23
CA SER A 337 -2.15 -1.13 -10.17
C SER A 337 -1.72 -2.52 -10.63
N ALA A 338 -1.53 -2.73 -11.94
CA ALA A 338 -1.01 -3.99 -12.47
C ALA A 338 0.16 -3.79 -13.45
N ILE A 339 1.20 -4.61 -13.32
CA ILE A 339 2.44 -4.54 -14.08
C ILE A 339 2.64 -5.91 -14.77
N TYR A 340 2.82 -5.93 -16.09
CA TYR A 340 2.86 -7.16 -16.88
C TYR A 340 4.04 -7.18 -17.87
N ARG A 341 4.92 -8.19 -17.81
CA ARG A 341 6.11 -8.28 -18.68
C ARG A 341 6.99 -7.04 -18.61
N CYS A 342 7.30 -6.63 -17.39
CA CYS A 342 8.22 -5.53 -17.14
C CYS A 342 9.47 -6.04 -16.44
N SER A 343 10.58 -5.34 -16.64
CA SER A 343 11.79 -5.55 -15.85
C SER A 343 11.91 -4.41 -14.84
N ILE A 344 12.19 -4.73 -13.58
CA ILE A 344 12.46 -3.75 -12.52
C ILE A 344 13.84 -4.01 -11.93
N ASN A 345 14.80 -3.16 -12.26
CA ASN A 345 16.22 -3.41 -12.03
C ASN A 345 16.87 -2.38 -11.09
N GLY A 346 17.59 -2.87 -10.10
CA GLY A 346 18.32 -2.04 -9.15
C GLY A 346 19.26 -2.87 -8.28
N TYR A 347 19.61 -2.31 -7.12
CA TYR A 347 20.43 -2.98 -6.10
C TYR A 347 19.70 -3.02 -4.77
N GLN A 348 19.90 -2.04 -3.90
CA GLN A 348 19.18 -1.95 -2.63
C GLN A 348 17.88 -1.17 -2.84
N ASP A 349 16.78 -1.69 -2.30
CA ASP A 349 15.45 -1.08 -2.37
C ASP A 349 14.90 -0.92 -3.81
N THR A 350 15.10 -1.91 -4.70
CA THR A 350 14.72 -1.83 -6.13
C THR A 350 13.24 -1.50 -6.36
N LEU A 351 12.32 -2.27 -5.78
CA LEU A 351 10.88 -2.17 -5.98
C LEU A 351 10.18 -1.81 -4.67
N TYR A 352 9.64 -0.60 -4.62
CA TYR A 352 8.89 -0.11 -3.48
C TYR A 352 7.38 -0.30 -3.71
N VAL A 353 6.87 -1.46 -3.28
CA VAL A 353 5.43 -1.77 -3.18
C VAL A 353 4.83 -1.05 -1.98
N HIS A 354 4.79 0.29 -2.07
CA HIS A 354 4.56 1.17 -0.93
C HIS A 354 3.20 0.91 -0.26
N SER A 355 2.08 1.06 -0.96
CA SER A 355 0.74 0.89 -0.38
C SER A 355 -0.32 0.51 -1.41
N PHE A 356 -1.55 0.21 -0.93
CA PHE A 356 -2.72 -0.22 -1.71
C PHE A 356 -2.58 -1.60 -2.37
N ARG A 357 -3.56 -2.00 -3.19
CA ARG A 357 -3.59 -3.30 -3.89
C ARG A 357 -2.81 -3.23 -5.20
N GLN A 358 -1.92 -4.20 -5.42
CA GLN A 358 -1.04 -4.26 -6.60
C GLN A 358 -0.91 -5.68 -7.13
N PHE A 359 -0.64 -5.82 -8.43
CA PHE A 359 -0.43 -7.11 -9.08
C PHE A 359 0.74 -7.05 -10.08
N TYR A 360 1.64 -8.03 -10.03
CA TYR A 360 2.79 -8.13 -10.93
C TYR A 360 2.77 -9.50 -11.59
N ARG A 361 2.79 -9.55 -12.93
CA ARG A 361 2.72 -10.79 -13.71
C ARG A 361 3.87 -10.88 -14.69
N GLU A 362 4.55 -12.03 -14.72
CA GLU A 362 5.62 -12.31 -15.70
C GLU A 362 6.68 -11.20 -15.74
N CYS A 363 7.04 -10.66 -14.57
CA CYS A 363 8.03 -9.60 -14.44
C CYS A 363 9.39 -10.17 -14.03
N ASP A 364 10.46 -9.49 -14.44
CA ASP A 364 11.82 -9.74 -13.96
C ASP A 364 12.18 -8.68 -12.92
N ILE A 365 12.48 -9.07 -11.68
CA ILE A 365 12.76 -8.14 -10.59
C ILE A 365 14.13 -8.47 -10.02
N SER A 366 15.09 -7.56 -10.15
CA SER A 366 16.47 -7.80 -9.72
C SER A 366 16.99 -6.83 -8.66
N GLY A 367 17.73 -7.35 -7.68
CA GLY A 367 18.30 -6.54 -6.61
C GLY A 367 19.18 -7.30 -5.63
N THR A 368 19.49 -6.67 -4.50
CA THR A 368 20.43 -7.19 -3.48
C THR A 368 19.77 -7.19 -2.10
N ILE A 369 19.65 -6.03 -1.44
CA ILE A 369 19.09 -5.88 -0.10
C ILE A 369 17.70 -5.28 -0.20
N ASP A 370 16.73 -5.90 0.46
CA ASP A 370 15.35 -5.45 0.61
C ASP A 370 14.71 -5.03 -0.72
N TYR A 371 15.02 -5.75 -1.80
CA TYR A 371 14.75 -5.24 -3.14
C TYR A 371 13.28 -5.33 -3.57
N ILE A 372 12.44 -6.00 -2.77
CA ILE A 372 10.97 -5.90 -2.80
C ILE A 372 10.49 -5.51 -1.40
N PHE A 373 10.05 -4.28 -1.20
CA PHE A 373 9.75 -3.78 0.14
C PHE A 373 8.56 -2.84 0.18
N GLY A 374 7.96 -2.69 1.36
CA GLY A 374 6.81 -1.82 1.59
C GLY A 374 5.65 -2.54 2.27
N ASN A 375 4.46 -1.94 2.16
CA ASN A 375 3.26 -2.35 2.89
C ASN A 375 2.00 -2.35 2.00
N ALA A 376 2.16 -2.62 0.70
CA ALA A 376 1.04 -2.93 -0.18
C ALA A 376 0.37 -4.27 0.20
N ALA A 377 -0.84 -4.49 -0.31
CA ALA A 377 -1.37 -5.83 -0.53
C ALA A 377 -1.00 -6.22 -1.95
N VAL A 378 0.02 -7.07 -2.13
CA VAL A 378 0.58 -7.34 -3.45
C VAL A 378 0.72 -8.83 -3.73
N VAL A 379 0.40 -9.22 -4.96
CA VAL A 379 0.67 -10.56 -5.50
C VAL A 379 1.63 -10.45 -6.68
N PHE A 380 2.72 -11.21 -6.63
CA PHE A 380 3.63 -11.48 -7.74
C PHE A 380 3.30 -12.87 -8.28
N GLN A 381 3.10 -13.00 -9.59
CA GLN A 381 2.72 -14.26 -10.22
C GLN A 381 3.52 -14.54 -11.49
N GLY A 382 4.13 -15.72 -11.60
CA GLY A 382 4.92 -16.06 -12.78
C GLY A 382 6.16 -15.19 -12.99
N CYS A 383 6.65 -14.51 -11.93
CA CYS A 383 7.78 -13.58 -12.02
C CYS A 383 9.11 -14.30 -11.82
N ASN A 384 10.18 -13.75 -12.38
CA ASN A 384 11.55 -14.08 -12.01
C ASN A 384 12.04 -13.08 -10.96
N ILE A 385 12.42 -13.58 -9.79
CA ILE A 385 12.89 -12.80 -8.65
C ILE A 385 14.38 -13.08 -8.49
N ILE A 386 15.22 -12.13 -8.93
CA ILE A 386 16.64 -12.38 -9.24
C ILE A 386 17.54 -11.65 -8.24
N SER A 387 18.19 -12.41 -7.35
CA SER A 387 19.21 -11.87 -6.45
C SER A 387 20.55 -11.68 -7.19
N ARG A 388 21.12 -10.49 -7.04
CA ARG A 388 22.40 -10.07 -7.64
C ARG A 388 23.52 -10.14 -6.61
N MET A 389 24.77 -10.15 -7.08
CA MET A 389 25.94 -10.07 -6.21
C MET A 389 25.91 -8.78 -5.36
N PRO A 390 25.90 -8.86 -4.02
CA PRO A 390 25.95 -7.69 -3.14
C PRO A 390 27.40 -7.22 -2.92
N MET A 391 27.60 -6.14 -2.16
CA MET A 391 28.96 -5.73 -1.78
C MET A 391 29.60 -6.71 -0.79
N ALA A 392 30.93 -6.69 -0.70
CA ALA A 392 31.66 -7.47 0.29
C ALA A 392 31.14 -7.19 1.71
N GLY A 393 30.83 -8.25 2.47
CA GLY A 393 30.31 -8.17 3.83
C GLY A 393 28.79 -7.97 3.96
N GLN A 394 28.07 -7.88 2.84
CA GLN A 394 26.60 -7.89 2.81
C GLN A 394 26.07 -9.29 2.47
N GLY A 395 24.76 -9.49 2.62
CA GLY A 395 24.01 -10.60 2.03
C GLY A 395 22.92 -10.07 1.09
N THR A 396 22.14 -10.96 0.49
CA THR A 396 20.91 -10.54 -0.22
C THR A 396 19.68 -10.85 0.61
N VAL A 397 18.67 -9.99 0.50
CA VAL A 397 17.38 -10.17 1.14
C VAL A 397 16.31 -9.76 0.14
N ILE A 398 15.42 -10.70 -0.18
CA ILE A 398 14.41 -10.48 -1.22
C ILE A 398 13.35 -9.51 -0.72
N THR A 399 12.73 -9.81 0.43
CA THR A 399 11.59 -9.03 0.93
C THR A 399 11.84 -8.33 2.25
N ALA A 400 11.35 -7.10 2.36
CA ALA A 400 11.28 -6.35 3.62
C ALA A 400 9.89 -5.73 3.79
N GLN A 401 8.97 -6.52 4.35
CA GLN A 401 7.57 -6.13 4.46
C GLN A 401 7.34 -5.33 5.76
N SER A 402 6.57 -4.23 5.68
CA SER A 402 6.44 -3.25 6.76
C SER A 402 5.03 -3.08 7.31
N ARG A 403 4.27 -4.17 7.41
CA ARG A 403 3.00 -4.14 8.15
C ARG A 403 3.25 -3.84 9.62
N ASP A 404 2.67 -2.75 10.10
CA ASP A 404 2.93 -2.19 11.44
C ASP A 404 1.85 -2.58 12.45
N THR A 405 0.66 -2.95 11.98
CA THR A 405 -0.47 -3.35 12.84
C THR A 405 -1.18 -4.61 12.31
N PRO A 406 -1.80 -5.42 13.19
CA PRO A 406 -2.54 -6.60 12.75
C PRO A 406 -3.86 -6.24 12.04
N ASP A 407 -4.28 -4.98 12.14
CA ASP A 407 -5.51 -4.48 11.52
C ASP A 407 -5.31 -4.10 10.05
N GLU A 408 -4.09 -4.15 9.50
CA GLU A 408 -3.84 -3.91 8.08
C GLU A 408 -3.96 -5.21 7.26
N ASP A 409 -4.72 -5.16 6.16
CA ASP A 409 -4.82 -6.25 5.19
C ASP A 409 -3.74 -6.16 4.11
N THR A 410 -2.49 -6.03 4.53
CA THR A 410 -1.33 -5.84 3.66
C THR A 410 -0.34 -6.99 3.80
N GLY A 411 0.57 -7.15 2.83
CA GLY A 411 1.53 -8.24 2.78
C GLY A 411 2.02 -8.47 1.35
N ILE A 412 3.09 -9.26 1.24
CA ILE A 412 3.69 -9.66 -0.03
C ILE A 412 3.39 -11.14 -0.27
N SER A 413 2.72 -11.47 -1.36
CA SER A 413 2.49 -12.84 -1.82
C SER A 413 3.27 -13.10 -3.10
N ILE A 414 4.13 -14.11 -3.10
CA ILE A 414 4.95 -14.52 -4.23
C ILE A 414 4.48 -15.91 -4.65
N GLN A 415 3.73 -15.99 -5.74
CA GLN A 415 3.05 -17.20 -6.19
C GLN A 415 3.59 -17.66 -7.55
N ASN A 416 3.88 -18.96 -7.70
CA ASN A 416 4.32 -19.55 -8.96
C ASN A 416 5.46 -18.73 -9.61
N CYS A 417 6.41 -18.28 -8.80
CA CYS A 417 7.55 -17.47 -9.23
C CYS A 417 8.82 -18.32 -9.24
N SER A 418 9.86 -17.84 -9.94
CA SER A 418 11.20 -18.41 -9.90
C SER A 418 12.11 -17.53 -9.06
N ILE A 419 12.61 -18.06 -7.95
CA ILE A 419 13.57 -17.38 -7.07
C ILE A 419 14.97 -17.80 -7.49
N LEU A 420 15.69 -16.87 -8.13
CA LEU A 420 16.92 -17.13 -8.86
C LEU A 420 18.06 -16.23 -8.36
N ALA A 421 19.29 -16.64 -8.66
CA ALA A 421 20.49 -15.82 -8.47
C ALA A 421 21.17 -15.57 -9.82
N THR A 422 21.82 -14.42 -9.95
CA THR A 422 22.81 -14.22 -11.02
C THR A 422 23.95 -15.25 -10.89
N ASP A 423 24.55 -15.66 -12.00
CA ASP A 423 25.68 -16.62 -12.02
C ASP A 423 26.82 -16.22 -11.06
N GLU A 424 27.10 -14.92 -10.95
CA GLU A 424 28.12 -14.38 -10.05
C GLU A 424 27.80 -14.64 -8.57
N LEU A 425 26.54 -14.40 -8.17
CA LEU A 425 26.08 -14.69 -6.80
C LEU A 425 26.07 -16.20 -6.56
N ASN A 426 25.57 -16.99 -7.50
CA ASN A 426 25.46 -18.44 -7.33
C ASN A 426 26.85 -19.08 -7.14
N SER A 427 27.84 -18.65 -7.95
CA SER A 427 29.24 -19.07 -7.81
C SER A 427 29.89 -18.67 -6.48
N ASN A 428 29.27 -17.76 -5.71
CA ASN A 428 29.76 -17.24 -4.44
C ASN A 428 28.78 -17.45 -3.27
N SER A 429 27.76 -18.30 -3.41
CA SER A 429 26.69 -18.51 -2.40
C SER A 429 27.23 -19.00 -1.05
N SER A 430 28.36 -19.70 -1.04
CA SER A 430 29.06 -20.09 0.20
C SER A 430 29.64 -18.92 1.01
N ARG A 431 29.82 -17.75 0.38
CA ARG A 431 30.42 -16.55 0.98
C ARG A 431 29.39 -15.45 1.29
N PHE A 432 28.27 -15.44 0.57
CA PHE A 432 27.23 -14.43 0.68
C PHE A 432 25.91 -15.13 0.97
N LYS A 433 25.37 -14.92 2.17
CA LYS A 433 24.06 -15.48 2.52
C LYS A 433 22.94 -14.71 1.82
N SER A 434 21.92 -15.46 1.40
CA SER A 434 20.72 -14.93 0.77
C SER A 434 19.48 -15.41 1.50
N PHE A 435 18.51 -14.52 1.70
CA PHE A 435 17.30 -14.78 2.48
C PHE A 435 16.04 -14.37 1.74
N LEU A 436 14.96 -15.12 1.95
CA LEU A 436 13.61 -14.84 1.43
C LEU A 436 13.04 -13.52 1.96
N GLY A 437 13.41 -13.12 3.18
CA GLY A 437 12.99 -11.85 3.73
C GLY A 437 13.43 -11.56 5.16
N ARG A 438 13.10 -10.36 5.62
CA ARG A 438 13.27 -9.90 7.00
C ARG A 438 12.21 -8.88 7.44
N PRO A 439 11.82 -8.85 8.73
CA PRO A 439 10.64 -8.11 9.17
C PRO A 439 10.97 -6.65 9.41
N TRP A 440 10.74 -5.77 8.42
CA TRP A 440 10.96 -4.34 8.60
C TRP A 440 10.06 -3.74 9.70
N ARG A 441 8.88 -4.37 9.95
CA ARG A 441 7.98 -4.01 11.06
C ARG A 441 7.41 -5.26 11.75
N ASN A 442 6.86 -5.06 12.95
CA ASN A 442 6.54 -6.12 13.90
C ASN A 442 5.50 -7.12 13.39
N TYR A 443 4.57 -6.68 12.53
CA TYR A 443 3.55 -7.55 11.95
C TYR A 443 3.86 -7.96 10.51
N SER A 444 5.14 -7.90 10.11
CA SER A 444 5.60 -8.22 8.75
C SER A 444 4.93 -9.48 8.21
N ARG A 445 4.44 -9.43 6.97
CA ARG A 445 3.71 -10.54 6.35
C ARG A 445 4.14 -10.81 4.92
N THR A 446 4.79 -11.95 4.70
CA THR A 446 5.28 -12.39 3.39
C THR A 446 5.01 -13.88 3.22
N VAL A 447 4.55 -14.31 2.04
CA VAL A 447 4.38 -15.72 1.71
C VAL A 447 4.99 -16.07 0.36
N TYR A 448 5.53 -17.29 0.26
CA TYR A 448 5.98 -17.91 -0.98
C TYR A 448 5.15 -19.16 -1.24
N LEU A 449 4.41 -19.17 -2.35
CA LEU A 449 3.46 -20.20 -2.73
C LEU A 449 3.89 -20.82 -4.07
N GLU A 450 3.97 -22.14 -4.14
CA GLU A 450 4.14 -22.90 -5.40
C GLU A 450 5.31 -22.41 -6.25
N SER A 451 6.35 -21.88 -5.60
CA SER A 451 7.46 -21.20 -6.28
C SER A 451 8.69 -22.08 -6.34
N TYR A 452 9.44 -21.95 -7.43
CA TYR A 452 10.76 -22.55 -7.54
C TYR A 452 11.77 -21.74 -6.71
N ILE A 453 12.52 -22.40 -5.83
CA ILE A 453 13.57 -21.78 -5.02
C ILE A 453 14.90 -22.47 -5.32
N ASP A 454 15.84 -21.73 -5.89
CA ASP A 454 17.19 -22.20 -6.19
C ASP A 454 18.08 -22.30 -4.93
N ASP A 455 19.22 -22.98 -5.02
CA ASP A 455 20.01 -23.46 -3.87
C ASP A 455 20.84 -22.39 -3.13
N PHE A 456 20.87 -21.16 -3.66
CA PHE A 456 21.59 -20.04 -3.06
C PHE A 456 20.92 -19.48 -1.78
N ILE A 457 19.65 -19.79 -1.55
CA ILE A 457 18.93 -19.37 -0.34
C ILE A 457 19.45 -20.15 0.86
N ALA A 458 19.81 -19.42 1.92
CA ALA A 458 20.32 -20.00 3.15
C ALA A 458 19.28 -20.96 3.77
N PRO A 459 19.68 -22.11 4.37
CA PRO A 459 18.74 -23.07 4.94
C PRO A 459 17.77 -22.46 5.98
N GLU A 460 18.23 -21.45 6.72
CA GLU A 460 17.41 -20.68 7.67
C GLU A 460 16.19 -20.02 6.98
N GLY A 461 16.31 -19.72 5.68
CA GLY A 461 15.30 -19.12 4.81
C GLY A 461 15.07 -17.63 5.06
N TRP A 462 14.94 -17.25 6.32
CA TRP A 462 14.57 -15.91 6.76
C TRP A 462 15.62 -15.34 7.71
N THR A 463 15.74 -14.02 7.79
CA THR A 463 16.67 -13.35 8.72
C THR A 463 15.97 -12.27 9.53
N ASN A 464 16.40 -12.03 10.77
CA ASN A 464 15.77 -11.05 11.63
C ASN A 464 16.17 -9.62 11.22
N TRP A 465 15.37 -8.64 11.61
CA TRP A 465 15.71 -7.23 11.38
C TRP A 465 16.76 -6.75 12.39
N VAL A 466 16.37 -6.68 13.66
CA VAL A 466 17.25 -6.41 14.81
C VAL A 466 16.69 -7.14 16.02
N GLY A 467 17.50 -8.00 16.65
CA GLY A 467 17.06 -8.79 17.81
C GLY A 467 15.85 -9.67 17.50
N ASP A 468 14.98 -9.86 18.50
CA ASP A 468 13.83 -10.76 18.41
C ASP A 468 12.49 -10.01 18.26
N GLU A 469 12.51 -8.70 18.04
CA GLU A 469 11.28 -7.91 17.89
C GLU A 469 10.50 -8.32 16.63
N GLY A 470 9.20 -8.59 16.79
CA GLY A 470 8.32 -8.99 15.69
C GLY A 470 8.36 -10.48 15.34
N LEU A 471 9.32 -11.27 15.85
CA LEU A 471 9.46 -12.69 15.47
C LEU A 471 8.29 -13.58 15.93
N ASP A 472 7.53 -13.12 16.93
CA ASP A 472 6.34 -13.77 17.48
C ASP A 472 5.03 -13.31 16.82
N THR A 473 5.06 -12.18 16.10
CA THR A 473 3.88 -11.47 15.59
C THR A 473 3.85 -11.33 14.07
N LEU A 474 4.99 -11.52 13.39
CA LEU A 474 5.09 -11.64 11.94
C LEU A 474 4.34 -12.89 11.43
N TYR A 475 4.11 -12.94 10.12
CA TYR A 475 3.59 -14.12 9.44
C TYR A 475 4.42 -14.38 8.18
N TYR A 476 5.36 -15.33 8.26
CA TYR A 476 6.17 -15.80 7.14
C TYR A 476 5.79 -17.21 6.77
N GLY A 477 5.28 -17.34 5.54
CA GLY A 477 4.64 -18.57 5.07
C GLY A 477 5.31 -19.18 3.86
N GLU A 478 5.45 -20.50 3.85
CA GLU A 478 5.86 -21.28 2.68
C GLU A 478 4.80 -22.37 2.38
N TYR A 479 4.35 -22.46 1.12
CA TYR A 479 3.36 -23.44 0.65
C TYR A 479 3.82 -24.08 -0.65
N GLU A 480 3.96 -25.42 -0.68
CA GLU A 480 4.26 -26.21 -1.89
C GLU A 480 5.39 -25.67 -2.78
N ASN A 481 6.40 -25.02 -2.19
CA ASN A 481 7.59 -24.57 -2.92
C ASN A 481 8.46 -25.77 -3.31
N TYR A 482 9.12 -25.68 -4.46
CA TYR A 482 9.95 -26.74 -5.02
C TYR A 482 11.32 -26.19 -5.44
N GLY A 483 12.24 -27.10 -5.79
CA GLY A 483 13.63 -26.73 -6.09
C GLY A 483 14.58 -26.98 -4.92
N PRO A 484 15.89 -26.85 -5.14
CA PRO A 484 16.89 -27.26 -4.16
C PRO A 484 16.93 -26.37 -2.90
N GLY A 485 16.52 -25.09 -2.98
CA GLY A 485 16.43 -24.17 -1.84
C GLY A 485 15.10 -24.23 -1.07
N SER A 486 14.14 -25.06 -1.50
CA SER A 486 12.80 -25.12 -0.89
C SER A 486 12.70 -26.03 0.34
N ARG A 487 13.78 -26.70 0.74
CA ARG A 487 13.80 -27.56 1.93
C ARG A 487 13.55 -26.76 3.20
N THR A 488 12.67 -27.26 4.07
CA THR A 488 12.22 -26.53 5.26
C THR A 488 12.74 -27.09 6.59
N ASP A 489 13.52 -28.17 6.58
CA ASP A 489 14.00 -28.88 7.78
C ASP A 489 14.83 -28.00 8.72
N ASP A 490 15.56 -27.03 8.16
CA ASP A 490 16.51 -26.15 8.86
C ASP A 490 16.05 -24.68 8.91
N ARG A 491 14.76 -24.43 8.64
CA ARG A 491 14.19 -23.07 8.72
C ARG A 491 14.25 -22.55 10.15
N VAL A 492 14.19 -21.23 10.28
CA VAL A 492 14.07 -20.54 11.57
C VAL A 492 12.93 -21.11 12.43
N THR A 493 13.13 -21.13 13.75
CA THR A 493 12.15 -21.67 14.72
C THR A 493 11.24 -20.58 15.30
N TRP A 494 11.00 -19.50 14.56
CA TRP A 494 10.21 -18.36 15.04
C TRP A 494 8.73 -18.74 15.11
N GLN A 495 8.01 -18.20 16.10
CA GLN A 495 6.57 -18.45 16.22
C GLN A 495 5.77 -17.90 15.03
N GLY A 496 6.24 -16.81 14.40
CA GLY A 496 5.63 -16.25 13.19
C GLY A 496 5.99 -16.96 11.89
N PHE A 497 6.85 -18.00 11.91
CA PHE A 497 7.12 -18.82 10.73
C PHE A 497 6.09 -19.96 10.62
N HIS A 498 5.57 -20.18 9.42
CA HIS A 498 4.49 -21.12 9.15
C HIS A 498 4.75 -21.94 7.89
N LEU A 499 4.72 -23.26 8.03
CA LEU A 499 4.44 -24.15 6.91
C LEU A 499 2.94 -24.16 6.71
N MET A 500 2.50 -23.62 5.58
CA MET A 500 1.11 -23.32 5.33
C MET A 500 0.36 -24.56 4.84
N ASP A 501 -0.94 -24.64 5.13
CA ASP A 501 -1.85 -25.55 4.44
C ASP A 501 -2.58 -24.84 3.28
N TYR A 502 -3.44 -25.59 2.58
CA TYR A 502 -4.24 -25.05 1.47
C TYR A 502 -5.13 -23.87 1.90
N TYR A 503 -5.73 -23.92 3.10
CA TYR A 503 -6.65 -22.88 3.55
C TYR A 503 -5.89 -21.59 3.89
N ASP A 504 -4.73 -21.72 4.54
CA ASP A 504 -3.81 -20.61 4.75
C ASP A 504 -3.39 -20.00 3.41
N ALA A 505 -2.89 -20.82 2.48
CA ALA A 505 -2.39 -20.39 1.17
C ALA A 505 -3.47 -19.70 0.33
N SER A 506 -4.70 -20.21 0.35
CA SER A 506 -5.82 -19.65 -0.38
C SER A 506 -6.07 -18.17 -0.05
N ASN A 507 -5.83 -17.74 1.19
CA ASN A 507 -6.03 -16.35 1.62
C ASN A 507 -5.05 -15.36 0.98
N PHE A 508 -3.95 -15.84 0.40
CA PHE A 508 -2.89 -15.04 -0.23
C PHE A 508 -2.90 -15.11 -1.76
N THR A 509 -3.95 -15.69 -2.34
CA THR A 509 -4.15 -15.79 -3.79
C THR A 509 -4.72 -14.49 -4.37
N VAL A 510 -4.68 -14.36 -5.70
CA VAL A 510 -5.18 -13.18 -6.42
C VAL A 510 -6.66 -12.88 -6.09
N SER A 511 -7.52 -13.89 -6.08
CA SER A 511 -8.96 -13.73 -5.81
C SER A 511 -9.24 -13.25 -4.38
N MET A 512 -8.47 -13.72 -3.41
CA MET A 512 -8.71 -13.48 -1.99
C MET A 512 -7.99 -12.25 -1.45
N PHE A 513 -6.71 -12.09 -1.80
CA PHE A 513 -5.82 -11.14 -1.16
C PHE A 513 -5.93 -9.74 -1.77
N VAL A 514 -6.12 -9.66 -3.08
CA VAL A 514 -6.21 -8.40 -3.83
C VAL A 514 -7.55 -8.24 -4.56
N ALA A 515 -8.53 -9.10 -4.25
CA ALA A 515 -9.86 -9.11 -4.88
C ALA A 515 -9.79 -9.10 -6.42
N GLY A 516 -8.88 -9.90 -7.00
CA GLY A 516 -8.50 -9.80 -8.41
C GLY A 516 -9.66 -9.91 -9.40
N GLU A 517 -10.65 -10.76 -9.12
CA GLU A 517 -11.86 -10.89 -9.96
C GLU A 517 -12.63 -9.56 -10.13
N GLU A 518 -12.51 -8.63 -9.18
CA GLU A 518 -13.24 -7.35 -9.23
C GLU A 518 -12.63 -6.36 -10.23
N TRP A 519 -11.34 -6.49 -10.56
CA TRP A 519 -10.62 -5.46 -11.32
C TRP A 519 -9.61 -5.98 -12.34
N LEU A 520 -8.94 -7.12 -12.12
CA LEU A 520 -7.92 -7.66 -13.05
C LEU A 520 -8.53 -8.12 -14.37
N GLY A 521 -9.73 -8.69 -14.37
CA GLY A 521 -10.44 -9.04 -15.61
C GLY A 521 -10.68 -7.83 -16.54
N SER A 522 -10.60 -6.61 -16.00
CA SER A 522 -10.58 -5.40 -16.82
C SER A 522 -9.22 -5.19 -17.47
N THR A 523 -8.09 -5.37 -16.79
CA THR A 523 -6.76 -4.96 -17.30
C THR A 523 -6.36 -5.69 -18.57
N SER A 524 -6.98 -6.84 -18.85
CA SER A 524 -6.63 -7.75 -19.94
C SER A 524 -5.28 -8.44 -19.76
N PHE A 525 -4.64 -8.27 -18.61
CA PHE A 525 -3.46 -9.02 -18.23
C PHE A 525 -3.86 -10.40 -17.72
N PRO A 526 -3.07 -11.45 -18.02
CA PRO A 526 -3.37 -12.78 -17.52
C PRO A 526 -3.14 -12.85 -16.00
N TYR A 527 -3.96 -13.64 -15.33
CA TYR A 527 -3.81 -13.94 -13.91
C TYR A 527 -4.48 -15.28 -13.58
N ASP A 528 -3.93 -15.97 -12.60
CA ASP A 528 -4.51 -17.18 -12.02
C ASP A 528 -5.16 -16.84 -10.67
N ASP A 529 -6.41 -17.27 -10.45
CA ASP A 529 -7.26 -16.81 -9.35
C ASP A 529 -6.85 -17.35 -7.96
N GLY A 530 -6.33 -18.58 -7.92
CA GLY A 530 -6.12 -19.39 -6.72
C GLY A 530 -4.74 -20.06 -6.70
N VAL A 531 -4.51 -20.90 -5.68
CA VAL A 531 -3.47 -21.94 -5.68
C VAL A 531 -3.97 -23.13 -6.50
#